data_AF-A0A9X2CUE4-F1
#
_entry.id   AF-A0A9X2CUE4-F1
#
_cell.length_a   1.000
_cell.length_b   1.000
_cell.length_c   1.000
_cell.angle_alpha   90.00
_cell.angle_beta   90.00
_cell.angle_gamma   90.00
#
_symmetry.space_group_name_H-M   'P 1'
#
loop_
_entity.id
_entity.type
_entity.pdbx_description
1 polymer ?
#
loop_
_entity_poly.entity_id
_entity_poly.type
_entity_poly.pdbx_seq_one_letter_code
_entity_poly.pdbx_strand_id
1 'polypeptide(L)' 'MSKEKVLILIGFFLVNGLLIGSLFTGRDYIMEILLFTLVANILYVGLLAYIKRQARSD' A
#
# COMPACT_ATOMS: atom_id res chain seq x y z
N MET A 1 18.13 -6.22 7.45
CA MET A 1 16.80 -5.57 7.54
C MET A 1 15.79 -6.65 7.91
N SER A 2 14.93 -6.47 8.93
CA SER A 2 13.90 -7.48 9.27
C SER A 2 12.94 -7.68 8.07
N LYS A 3 12.45 -8.90 7.88
CA LYS A 3 11.45 -9.25 6.84
C LYS A 3 10.21 -8.33 6.92
N GLU A 4 9.83 -7.92 8.13
CA GLU A 4 8.72 -6.97 8.35
C GLU A 4 9.03 -5.60 7.79
N LYS A 5 10.25 -5.09 7.97
CA LYS A 5 10.66 -3.80 7.42
C LYS A 5 10.66 -3.82 5.90
N VAL A 6 11.01 -4.95 5.28
CA VAL A 6 10.96 -5.13 3.82
C VAL A 6 9.52 -5.14 3.31
N LEU A 7 8.61 -5.85 3.99
CA LEU A 7 7.17 -5.88 3.67
C LEU A 7 6.53 -4.49 3.78
N ILE A 8 6.86 -3.74 4.83
CA ILE A 8 6.41 -2.36 5.01
C ILE A 8 6.95 -1.47 3.88
N LEU A 9 8.23 -1.62 3.51
CA LEU A 9 8.83 -0.83 2.43
C LEU A 9 8.16 -1.12 1.09
N ILE A 10 7.92 -2.39 0.77
CA ILE A 10 7.26 -2.80 -0.47
C ILE A 10 5.83 -2.26 -0.51
N GLY A 11 5.08 -2.38 0.60
CA GLY A 11 3.73 -1.82 0.69
C GLY A 11 3.71 -0.30 0.53
N PHE A 12 4.67 0.40 1.15
CA PHE A 12 4.83 1.84 1.00
C PHE A 12 5.11 2.24 -0.46
N PHE A 13 6.07 1.59 -1.12
CA PHE A 13 6.38 1.88 -2.52
C PHE A 13 5.25 1.49 -3.48
N LEU A 14 4.49 0.43 -3.18
CA LEU A 14 3.33 0.03 -3.99
C LEU A 14 2.23 1.10 -3.94
N VAL A 15 1.85 1.54 -2.74
CA VAL A 15 0.80 2.54 -2.54
C VAL A 15 1.21 3.89 -3.14
N ASN A 16 2.43 4.35 -2.83
CA ASN A 16 2.91 5.64 -3.33
C ASN A 16 3.23 5.60 -4.83
N GLY A 17 3.76 4.48 -5.33
CA GLY A 17 4.03 4.29 -6.75
C GLY A 17 2.75 4.27 -7.59
N LEU A 18 1.68 3.66 -7.10
CA LEU A 18 0.35 3.70 -7.73
C LEU A 18 -0.23 5.11 -7.73
N LEU A 19 -0.10 5.83 -6.62
CA LEU A 19 -0.60 7.20 -6.47
C LEU A 19 0.17 8.16 -7.39
N ILE A 20 1.47 8.01 -7.52
CA ILE A 20 2.31 8.77 -8.46
C ILE A 20 1.97 8.38 -9.90
N GLY A 21 1.85 7.09 -10.22
CA GLY A 21 1.44 6.60 -11.53
C GLY A 21 0.10 7.18 -11.98
N SER A 22 -0.83 7.37 -11.04
CA SER A 22 -2.14 8.01 -11.25
C SER A 22 -2.08 9.41 -11.84
N LEU A 23 -1.05 10.16 -11.47
CA LEU A 23 -0.86 11.54 -11.90
C LEU A 23 -0.33 11.63 -13.34
N PHE A 24 0.21 10.54 -13.88
CA PHE A 24 0.80 10.48 -15.22
C PHE A 24 -0.05 9.71 -16.24
N THR A 25 -1.03 8.93 -15.79
CA THR A 25 -2.06 8.31 -16.62
C THR A 25 -3.14 9.31 -17.00
N GLY A 26 -3.54 9.32 -18.27
CA GLY A 26 -4.53 10.26 -18.81
C GLY A 26 -5.89 10.24 -18.10
N ARG A 27 -6.70 11.29 -18.33
CA ARG A 27 -8.00 11.55 -17.65
C ARG A 27 -8.92 10.34 -17.55
N ASP A 28 -8.90 9.47 -18.57
CA ASP A 28 -9.81 8.33 -18.67
C ASP A 28 -9.55 7.26 -17.60
N TYR A 29 -8.36 7.22 -17.00
CA TYR A 29 -7.96 6.21 -16.01
C TYR A 29 -7.99 6.71 -14.56
N ILE A 30 -8.42 7.96 -14.32
CA ILE A 30 -8.41 8.55 -12.98
C ILE A 30 -9.25 7.72 -12.00
N MET A 31 -10.42 7.23 -12.44
CA MET A 31 -11.32 6.46 -11.58
C MET A 31 -10.76 5.08 -11.24
N GLU A 32 -10.20 4.35 -12.22
CA GLU A 32 -9.55 3.07 -11.95
C GLU A 32 -8.40 3.24 -10.96
N ILE A 33 -7.64 4.31 -11.06
CA ILE A 33 -6.45 4.46 -10.24
C ILE A 33 -6.79 4.94 -8.83
N LEU A 34 -7.82 5.78 -8.69
CA LEU A 34 -8.37 6.09 -7.36
C LEU A 34 -8.89 4.82 -6.67
N LEU A 35 -9.62 3.95 -7.38
CA LEU A 35 -10.07 2.66 -6.86
C LEU A 35 -8.90 1.74 -6.49
N PHE A 36 -7.90 1.62 -7.36
CA PHE A 36 -6.75 0.76 -7.12
C PHE A 36 -5.91 1.25 -5.93
N THR A 37 -5.73 2.56 -5.83
CA THR A 37 -5.00 3.21 -4.73
C THR A 37 -5.74 3.05 -3.40
N LEU A 38 -7.07 3.15 -3.40
CA LEU A 38 -7.91 2.91 -2.22
C LEU A 38 -7.76 1.46 -1.73
N VAL A 39 -7.89 0.49 -2.64
CA VAL A 39 -7.74 -0.94 -2.31
C VAL A 39 -6.33 -1.24 -1.78
N ALA A 40 -5.29 -0.72 -2.42
CA ALA A 40 -3.91 -0.88 -1.98
C ALA A 40 -3.68 -0.30 -0.57
N ASN A 41 -4.27 0.85 -0.25
CA ASN A 41 -4.21 1.43 1.09
C ASN A 41 -4.90 0.56 2.15
N ILE A 42 -6.09 0.03 1.86
CA ILE A 42 -6.81 -0.85 2.79
C ILE A 42 -5.97 -2.10 3.10
N LEU A 43 -5.39 -2.72 2.06
CA LEU A 43 -4.51 -3.88 2.22
C LEU A 43 -3.26 -3.54 3.05
N TYR A 44 -2.65 -2.38 2.82
CA TYR A 44 -1.48 -1.92 3.56
C TYR A 44 -1.78 -1.67 5.04
N VAL A 45 -2.89 -1.00 5.35
CA VAL A 45 -3.33 -0.77 6.74
C VAL A 45 -3.66 -2.10 7.43
N GLY A 46 -4.33 -3.02 6.73
CA GLY A 46 -4.62 -4.37 7.23
C GLY A 46 -3.34 -5.15 7.56
N LEU A 47 -2.34 -5.09 6.67
CA LEU A 47 -1.03 -5.71 6.88
C LEU A 47 -0.31 -5.11 8.09
N LEU A 48 -0.29 -3.79 8.23
CA LEU A 48 0.29 -3.10 9.39
C LEU A 48 -0.39 -3.50 10.70
N ALA A 49 -1.72 -3.58 10.70
CA ALA A 49 -2.50 -4.00 11.86
C ALA A 49 -2.19 -5.46 12.24
N TYR A 50 -2.08 -6.35 11.24
CA TYR A 50 -1.71 -7.75 11.45
C TYR A 50 -0.32 -7.88 12.06
N ILE A 51 0.69 -7.23 11.47
CA ILE A 51 2.07 -7.25 11.97
C ILE A 51 2.14 -6.69 13.40
N LYS A 52 1.48 -5.55 13.66
CA LYS A 52 1.44 -4.95 15.01
C LYS A 52 0.79 -5.86 16.04
N ARG A 53 -0.22 -6.64 15.65
CA ARG A 53 -0.88 -7.60 16.53
C ARG A 53 0.04 -8.79 16.83
N GLN A 54 0.76 -9.29 15.82
CA GLN A 54 1.69 -10.41 15.96
C GLN A 54 2.87 -10.04 16.87
N ALA A 55 3.46 -8.86 16.67
CA ALA A 55 4.53 -8.32 17.51
C ALA A 55 4.13 -8.03 18.98
N ARG A 56 2.84 -8.13 19.32
CA ARG A 56 2.33 -7.96 20.70
C ARG A 56 1.97 -9.30 21.36
N SER A 57 1.96 -10.38 20.58
CA SER A 57 1.66 -11.74 21.04
C SER A 57 2.92 -12.55 21.32
N ASP A 58 4.09 -12.05 20.90
CA ASP A 58 5.43 -12.49 21.31
C ASP A 58 5.96 -11.60 22.45
#